data_AF-A0A7G3GAX2-F1
#
_entry.id   AF-A0A7G3GAX2-F1
#
_cell.length_a   1.000
_cell.length_b   1.000
_cell.length_c   1.000
_cell.angle_alpha   90.00
_cell.angle_beta   90.00
_cell.angle_gamma   90.00
#
_symmetry.space_group_name_H-M   'P 1'
#
loop_
_entity.id
_entity.type
_entity.pdbx_description
1 polymer ?
#
loop_
_entity_poly.entity_id
_entity_poly.type
_entity_poly.pdbx_seq_one_letter_code
_entity_poly.pdbx_strand_id
1 'polypeptide(L)'
;MSLALRPRKPLPDLLRGIAVALMVFFHFSFDLAYFGLWSVQTNIDPEWVALRTLIVSLFAAVAGLCTGGWPSWQRQLKLLACAGAATLGSWFIFPNAIIWFGVLHFFFVAGLIAPLFLNKPHLCLVLGFALILLGVQLQAALFNQPALAWLGMMTYKPRTEDYVPMLPWFGVVLLGMAAQAMLPAQWLAQGGQRQLAPLRWLGKHSLIIYLLHQPILFGMLGLLLKK
;
A
#
# COMPACT_ATOMS: atom_id res chain seq x y z
N MET A 1 -11.03 -17.90 27.53
CA MET A 1 -12.02 -17.64 26.47
C MET A 1 -11.38 -18.01 25.14
N SER A 2 -11.75 -19.17 24.59
CA SER A 2 -11.16 -19.72 23.36
C SER A 2 -11.20 -18.67 22.24
N LEU A 3 -10.02 -18.28 21.74
CA LEU A 3 -9.88 -17.57 20.47
C LEU A 3 -10.28 -18.57 19.38
N ALA A 4 -11.59 -18.80 19.21
CA ALA A 4 -12.11 -19.46 18.04
C ALA A 4 -11.54 -18.70 16.83
N LEU A 5 -10.65 -19.37 16.09
CA LEU A 5 -10.01 -18.84 14.90
C LEU A 5 -11.11 -18.37 13.96
N ARG A 6 -11.41 -17.07 13.95
CA ARG A 6 -12.42 -16.51 13.06
C ARG A 6 -12.01 -16.90 11.64
N PRO A 7 -12.87 -17.61 10.88
CA PRO A 7 -12.50 -18.08 9.56
C PRO A 7 -12.10 -16.87 8.70
N ARG A 8 -10.95 -16.99 8.04
CA ARG A 8 -10.37 -15.91 7.23
C ARG A 8 -11.30 -15.59 6.07
N LYS A 9 -11.74 -14.33 5.98
CA LYS A 9 -12.68 -13.87 4.96
C LYS A 9 -11.98 -13.85 3.59
N PRO A 10 -12.57 -14.45 2.53
CA PRO A 10 -11.94 -14.57 1.21
C PRO A 10 -11.80 -13.26 0.44
N LEU A 11 -12.77 -12.33 0.54
CA LEU A 11 -12.76 -11.10 -0.25
C LEU A 11 -11.53 -10.21 0.01
N PRO A 12 -11.10 -9.94 1.26
CA PRO A 12 -9.86 -9.21 1.51
C PRO A 12 -8.61 -9.82 0.87
N ASP A 13 -8.48 -11.15 0.87
CA ASP A 13 -7.36 -11.81 0.20
C ASP A 13 -7.46 -11.72 -1.32
N LEU A 14 -8.67 -11.78 -1.88
CA LEU A 14 -8.89 -11.59 -3.31
C LEU A 14 -8.51 -10.18 -3.76
N LEU A 15 -9.02 -9.15 -3.07
CA LEU A 15 -8.73 -7.74 -3.37
C LEU A 15 -7.24 -7.43 -3.22
N ARG A 16 -6.60 -7.96 -2.16
CA ARG A 16 -5.15 -7.83 -1.99
C ARG A 16 -4.37 -8.55 -3.11
N GLY A 17 -4.87 -9.69 -3.57
CA GLY A 17 -4.31 -10.42 -4.69
C GLY A 17 -4.37 -9.66 -6.02
N ILE A 18 -5.51 -9.02 -6.29
CA ILE A 18 -5.68 -8.12 -7.43
C ILE A 18 -4.68 -6.95 -7.33
N ALA A 19 -4.57 -6.32 -6.16
CA ALA A 19 -3.61 -5.24 -5.94
C ALA A 19 -2.16 -5.68 -6.18
N VAL A 20 -1.77 -6.89 -5.73
CA VAL A 20 -0.45 -7.47 -5.99
C VAL A 20 -0.21 -7.69 -7.48
N ALA A 21 -1.18 -8.26 -8.22
CA ALA A 21 -1.02 -8.48 -9.65
C ALA A 21 -0.86 -7.16 -10.42
N LEU A 22 -1.67 -6.15 -10.09
CA LEU A 22 -1.58 -4.81 -10.68
C LEU A 22 -0.25 -4.12 -10.32
N MET A 23 0.23 -4.27 -9.08
CA MET A 23 1.53 -3.74 -8.64
C MET A 23 2.68 -4.36 -9.44
N VAL A 24 2.72 -5.68 -9.60
CA VAL A 24 3.75 -6.37 -10.39
C VAL A 24 3.72 -5.88 -11.84
N PHE A 25 2.54 -5.74 -12.44
CA PHE A 25 2.40 -5.19 -13.79
C PHE A 25 2.88 -3.74 -13.90
N PHE A 26 2.53 -2.88 -12.93
CA PHE A 26 2.98 -1.49 -12.86
C PHE A 26 4.51 -1.41 -12.79
N HIS A 27 5.13 -2.16 -11.89
CA HIS A 27 6.58 -2.15 -11.69
C HIS A 27 7.34 -2.75 -12.88
N PHE A 28 6.82 -3.81 -13.49
CA PHE A 28 7.39 -4.35 -14.72
C PHE A 28 7.40 -3.30 -15.85
N SER A 29 6.32 -2.53 -15.98
CA SER A 29 6.22 -1.46 -16.99
C SER A 29 7.16 -0.28 -16.68
N PHE A 30 7.30 0.06 -15.40
CA PHE A 30 8.31 1.01 -14.93
C PHE A 30 9.73 0.54 -15.26
N ASP A 31 10.06 -0.73 -15.02
CA ASP A 31 11.38 -1.28 -15.32
C ASP A 31 11.67 -1.28 -16.82
N LEU A 32 10.69 -1.64 -17.66
CA LEU A 32 10.83 -1.54 -19.12
C LEU A 32 11.15 -0.11 -19.55
N ALA A 33 10.49 0.89 -18.96
CA ALA A 33 10.79 2.29 -19.23
C ALA A 33 12.18 2.70 -18.72
N TYR A 34 12.56 2.27 -17.51
CA TYR A 34 13.87 2.51 -16.93
C TYR A 34 15.01 1.99 -17.82
N PHE A 35 14.86 0.79 -18.39
CA PHE A 35 15.85 0.20 -19.27
C PHE A 35 15.83 0.73 -20.72
N GLY A 36 14.88 1.62 -21.04
CA GLY A 36 14.72 2.23 -22.37
C GLY A 36 13.96 1.37 -23.39
N LEU A 37 13.22 0.35 -22.94
CA LEU A 37 12.43 -0.55 -23.80
C LEU A 37 11.01 -0.05 -24.04
N TRP A 38 10.54 0.93 -23.26
CA TRP A 38 9.21 1.52 -23.38
C TRP A 38 9.26 3.01 -23.07
N SER A 39 8.54 3.85 -23.80
CA SER A 39 8.50 5.30 -23.64
C SER A 39 7.37 5.80 -22.72
N VAL A 40 7.04 5.07 -21.65
CA VAL A 40 6.03 5.49 -20.67
C VAL A 40 6.67 6.24 -19.50
N GLN A 41 6.00 7.26 -19.01
CA GLN A 41 6.40 8.02 -17.83
C GLN A 41 5.44 7.74 -16.70
N THR A 42 5.65 6.65 -15.96
CA THR A 42 4.69 6.16 -14.97
C THR A 42 4.38 7.14 -13.84
N ASN A 43 5.24 8.16 -13.62
CA ASN A 43 5.11 9.24 -12.63
C ASN A 43 4.33 10.48 -13.11
N ILE A 44 4.08 10.58 -14.41
CA ILE A 44 3.51 11.76 -15.08
C ILE A 44 2.24 11.37 -15.83
N ASP A 45 2.28 10.29 -16.60
CA ASP A 45 1.20 9.84 -17.45
C ASP A 45 -0.08 9.50 -16.62
N PRO A 46 -1.24 10.11 -16.92
CA PRO A 46 -2.42 10.03 -16.06
C PRO A 46 -2.91 8.61 -15.78
N GLU A 47 -2.86 7.72 -16.77
CA GLU A 47 -3.28 6.33 -16.66
C GLU A 47 -2.42 5.53 -15.68
N TRP A 48 -1.10 5.81 -15.64
CA TRP A 48 -0.17 5.16 -14.73
C TRP A 48 -0.28 5.74 -13.32
N VAL A 49 -0.50 7.05 -13.20
CA VAL A 49 -0.82 7.69 -11.92
C VAL A 49 -2.12 7.14 -11.35
N ALA A 50 -3.16 6.99 -12.18
CA ALA A 50 -4.44 6.40 -11.79
C ALA A 50 -4.29 4.93 -11.36
N LEU A 51 -3.54 4.13 -12.13
CA LEU A 51 -3.26 2.73 -11.80
C LEU A 51 -2.54 2.60 -10.45
N ARG A 52 -1.50 3.39 -10.21
CA ARG A 52 -0.80 3.41 -8.92
C ARG A 52 -1.74 3.82 -7.78
N THR A 53 -2.55 4.85 -8.00
CA THR A 53 -3.53 5.31 -7.01
C THR A 53 -4.54 4.20 -6.68
N LEU A 54 -5.01 3.46 -7.68
CA LEU A 54 -5.87 2.30 -7.49
C LEU A 54 -5.17 1.20 -6.67
N ILE A 55 -3.92 0.86 -7.02
CA ILE A 55 -3.13 -0.17 -6.32
C ILE A 55 -3.01 0.16 -4.83
N VAL A 56 -2.57 1.38 -4.50
CA VAL A 56 -2.37 1.80 -3.11
C VAL A 56 -3.71 1.90 -2.39
N SER A 57 -4.76 2.41 -3.05
CA SER A 57 -6.11 2.45 -2.50
C SER A 57 -6.62 1.06 -2.13
N LEU A 58 -6.41 0.05 -2.99
CA LEU A 58 -6.80 -1.33 -2.72
C LEU A 58 -6.07 -1.89 -1.49
N PHE A 59 -4.75 -1.72 -1.41
CA PHE A 59 -3.98 -2.17 -0.25
C PHE A 59 -4.43 -1.46 1.05
N ALA A 60 -4.62 -0.14 1.01
CA ALA A 60 -5.04 0.67 2.15
C ALA A 60 -6.46 0.31 2.62
N ALA A 61 -7.42 0.24 1.69
CA ALA A 61 -8.81 -0.14 1.99
C ALA A 61 -8.86 -1.56 2.59
N VAL A 62 -8.12 -2.52 2.01
CA VAL A 62 -8.04 -3.88 2.55
C VAL A 62 -7.38 -3.91 3.93
N ALA A 63 -6.38 -3.08 4.20
CA ALA A 63 -5.80 -2.97 5.54
C ALA A 63 -6.82 -2.48 6.56
N GLY A 64 -7.63 -1.47 6.20
CA GLY A 64 -8.78 -1.03 6.99
C GLY A 64 -9.80 -2.14 7.23
N LEU A 65 -10.20 -2.85 6.17
CA LEU A 65 -11.14 -3.99 6.24
C LEU A 65 -10.66 -5.13 7.15
N CYS A 66 -9.34 -5.29 7.31
CA CYS A 66 -8.74 -6.31 8.16
C CYS A 66 -8.43 -5.81 9.58
N THR A 67 -8.69 -4.54 9.90
CA THR A 67 -8.45 -4.01 11.24
C THR A 67 -9.52 -4.55 12.20
N GLY A 68 -9.08 -5.26 13.23
CA GLY A 68 -9.97 -5.90 14.21
C GLY A 68 -9.46 -5.88 15.64
N GLY A 69 -8.33 -5.21 15.89
CA GLY A 69 -7.66 -5.16 17.18
C GLY A 69 -6.30 -4.48 17.04
N TRP A 70 -5.58 -4.37 18.17
CA TRP A 70 -4.19 -3.93 18.17
C TRP A 70 -3.31 -4.95 17.44
N PRO A 71 -2.36 -4.50 16.60
CA PRO A 71 -1.47 -5.40 15.90
C PRO A 71 -0.53 -6.07 16.92
N SER A 72 -0.13 -7.32 16.64
CA SER A 72 0.93 -7.94 17.43
C SER A 72 2.25 -7.19 17.21
N TRP A 73 3.07 -7.12 18.27
CA TRP A 73 4.41 -6.56 18.21
C TRP A 73 5.27 -7.22 17.12
N GLN A 74 5.17 -8.55 16.97
CA GLN A 74 5.88 -9.31 15.94
C GLN A 74 5.51 -8.86 14.52
N ARG A 75 4.21 -8.58 14.27
CA ARG A 75 3.77 -8.07 12.97
C ARG A 75 4.35 -6.68 12.70
N GLN A 76 4.37 -5.80 13.71
CA GLN A 76 4.90 -4.45 13.53
C GLN A 76 6.42 -4.43 13.36
N LEU A 77 7.16 -5.22 14.14
CA LEU A 77 8.60 -5.40 13.93
C LEU A 77 8.90 -5.95 12.53
N LYS A 78 8.10 -6.91 12.05
CA LYS A 78 8.26 -7.44 10.70
C LYS A 78 8.07 -6.35 9.66
N LEU A 79 7.01 -5.53 9.76
CA LEU A 79 6.79 -4.42 8.83
C LEU A 79 7.92 -3.39 8.89
N LEU A 80 8.38 -3.03 10.09
CA LEU A 80 9.49 -2.11 10.28
C LEU A 80 10.80 -2.64 9.67
N ALA A 81 11.13 -3.91 9.89
CA ALA A 81 12.30 -4.56 9.30
C ALA A 81 12.21 -4.60 7.77
N CYS A 82 11.04 -4.94 7.22
CA CYS A 82 10.80 -4.93 5.78
C CYS A 82 10.87 -3.52 5.18
N ALA A 83 10.40 -2.50 5.90
CA ALA A 83 10.51 -1.10 5.50
C ALA A 83 11.99 -0.67 5.44
N GLY A 84 12.78 -1.00 6.47
CA GLY A 84 14.22 -0.74 6.48
C GLY A 84 14.97 -1.49 5.38
N ALA A 85 14.59 -2.73 5.06
CA ALA A 85 15.16 -3.48 3.94
C ALA A 85 14.85 -2.81 2.59
N ALA A 86 13.64 -2.28 2.41
CA ALA A 86 13.28 -1.52 1.20
C ALA A 86 14.10 -0.23 1.08
N THR A 87 14.29 0.51 2.18
CA THR A 87 15.17 1.69 2.23
C THR A 87 16.60 1.34 1.85
N LEU A 88 17.20 0.33 2.49
CA LEU A 88 18.56 -0.12 2.19
C LEU A 88 18.72 -0.58 0.75
N GLY A 89 17.78 -1.39 0.24
CA GLY A 89 17.79 -1.84 -1.16
C GLY A 89 17.71 -0.68 -2.15
N SER A 90 16.83 0.30 -1.89
CA SER A 90 16.74 1.49 -2.74
C SER A 90 17.99 2.36 -2.68
N TRP A 91 18.70 2.40 -1.55
CA TRP A 91 19.96 3.13 -1.45
C TRP A 91 21.06 2.53 -2.33
N PHE A 92 21.13 1.20 -2.43
CA PHE A 92 22.09 0.52 -3.30
C PHE A 92 21.80 0.70 -4.79
N ILE A 93 20.52 0.68 -5.20
CA ILE A 93 20.13 0.70 -6.62
C ILE A 93 19.87 2.14 -7.11
N PHE A 94 19.24 2.97 -6.28
CA PHE A 94 18.77 4.32 -6.60
C PHE A 94 19.24 5.33 -5.53
N PRO A 95 20.55 5.60 -5.42
CA PRO A 95 21.11 6.41 -4.33
C PRO A 95 20.58 7.85 -4.26
N ASN A 96 20.05 8.36 -5.38
CA ASN A 96 19.45 9.70 -5.48
C ASN A 96 17.92 9.72 -5.25
N ALA A 97 17.29 8.57 -4.99
CA ALA A 97 15.83 8.41 -4.85
C ALA A 97 15.49 7.36 -3.78
N ILE A 98 16.19 7.41 -2.65
CA ILE A 98 16.03 6.47 -1.52
C ILE A 98 14.59 6.49 -0.99
N ILE A 99 14.05 5.30 -0.70
CA ILE A 99 12.75 5.14 -0.06
C ILE A 99 12.86 5.49 1.42
N TRP A 100 12.54 6.73 1.77
CA TRP A 100 12.52 7.19 3.17
C TRP A 100 11.12 7.08 3.82
N PHE A 101 10.04 7.10 3.03
CA PHE A 101 8.67 6.85 3.51
C PHE A 101 7.78 6.23 2.44
N GLY A 102 8.01 4.94 2.17
CA GLY A 102 7.23 4.12 1.25
C GLY A 102 6.02 3.42 1.89
N VAL A 103 5.36 2.55 1.14
CA VAL A 103 4.11 1.88 1.56
C VAL A 103 4.27 1.04 2.84
N LEU A 104 5.44 0.45 3.09
CA LEU A 104 5.68 -0.35 4.31
C LEU A 104 5.82 0.54 5.56
N HIS A 105 6.42 1.71 5.43
CA HIS A 105 6.48 2.72 6.50
C HIS A 105 5.06 3.20 6.83
N PHE A 106 4.28 3.50 5.79
CA PHE A 106 2.86 3.82 5.92
C PHE A 106 2.09 2.74 6.69
N PHE A 107 2.18 1.46 6.28
CA PHE A 107 1.44 0.39 6.94
C PHE A 107 1.89 0.10 8.36
N PHE A 108 3.16 0.34 8.69
CA PHE A 108 3.63 0.29 10.07
C PHE A 108 2.92 1.35 10.93
N VAL A 109 2.98 2.61 10.51
CA VAL A 109 2.37 3.75 11.25
C VAL A 109 0.86 3.62 11.29
N ALA A 110 0.21 3.41 10.14
CA ALA A 110 -1.24 3.23 10.05
C ALA A 110 -1.71 2.05 10.92
N GLY A 111 -0.93 0.97 11.00
CA GLY A 111 -1.24 -0.17 11.87
C GLY A 111 -1.22 0.16 13.37
N LEU A 112 -0.43 1.15 13.81
CA LEU A 112 -0.42 1.62 15.20
C LEU A 112 -1.57 2.58 15.50
N ILE A 113 -1.96 3.39 14.51
CA ILE A 113 -2.99 4.44 14.68
C ILE A 113 -4.40 3.88 14.47
N ALA A 114 -4.62 3.03 13.46
CA ALA A 114 -5.94 2.52 13.09
C ALA A 114 -6.72 1.88 14.27
N PRO A 115 -6.11 1.10 15.19
CA PRO A 115 -6.84 0.53 16.33
C PRO A 115 -7.55 1.55 17.22
N LEU A 116 -7.09 2.81 17.27
CA LEU A 116 -7.72 3.89 18.06
C LEU A 116 -9.14 4.24 17.58
N PHE A 117 -9.47 3.83 16.35
CA PHE A 117 -10.74 4.08 15.68
C PHE A 117 -11.67 2.84 15.65
N LEU A 118 -11.27 1.74 16.30
CA LEU A 118 -12.12 0.55 16.43
C LEU A 118 -13.47 0.91 17.06
N ASN A 119 -14.53 0.26 16.56
CA ASN A 119 -15.92 0.45 17.00
C ASN A 119 -16.47 1.88 16.79
N LYS A 120 -15.84 2.71 15.95
CA LYS A 120 -16.29 4.07 15.62
C LYS A 120 -16.55 4.25 14.12
N PRO A 121 -17.42 3.44 13.47
CA PRO A 121 -17.54 3.40 12.01
C PRO A 121 -17.95 4.74 11.38
N HIS A 122 -18.88 5.49 12.00
CA HIS A 122 -19.28 6.81 11.50
C HIS A 122 -18.15 7.83 11.58
N LEU A 123 -17.33 7.79 12.64
CA LEU A 123 -16.15 8.64 12.76
C LEU A 123 -15.12 8.28 11.68
N CYS A 124 -14.88 6.99 11.45
CA CYS A 124 -14.03 6.52 10.37
C CYS A 124 -14.53 6.98 8.99
N LEU A 125 -15.84 6.98 8.76
CA LEU A 125 -16.43 7.44 7.51
C LEU A 125 -16.17 8.95 7.29
N VAL A 126 -16.53 9.77 8.29
CA VAL A 126 -16.36 11.24 8.23
C VAL A 126 -14.90 11.63 8.12
N LEU A 127 -14.04 11.11 9.01
CA LEU A 127 -12.61 11.39 8.97
C LEU A 127 -11.94 10.80 7.73
N GLY A 128 -12.40 9.65 7.25
CA GLY A 128 -11.89 9.03 6.02
C GLY A 128 -12.03 9.96 4.82
N PHE A 129 -13.23 10.48 4.59
CA PHE A 129 -13.46 11.48 3.54
C PHE A 129 -12.74 12.79 3.80
N ALA A 130 -12.74 13.29 5.05
CA ALA A 130 -12.08 14.54 5.39
C ALA A 130 -10.56 14.48 5.16
N LEU A 131 -9.89 13.40 5.54
CA LEU A 131 -8.45 13.23 5.34
C LEU A 131 -8.08 13.03 3.87
N ILE A 132 -8.94 12.37 3.08
CA ILE A 132 -8.75 12.29 1.63
C ILE A 132 -8.88 13.67 1.00
N LEU A 133 -9.95 14.40 1.32
CA LEU A 133 -10.17 15.75 0.79
C LEU A 133 -9.02 16.69 1.17
N LEU A 134 -8.61 16.66 2.44
CA LEU A 134 -7.50 17.45 2.95
C LEU A 134 -6.18 17.09 2.24
N GLY A 135 -5.87 15.81 2.12
CA GLY A 135 -4.64 15.34 1.46
C GLY A 135 -4.56 15.66 -0.02
N VAL A 136 -5.70 15.77 -0.70
CA VAL A 136 -5.77 16.09 -2.13
C VAL A 136 -5.78 17.60 -2.37
N GLN A 137 -6.44 18.38 -1.52
CA GLN A 137 -6.68 19.81 -1.76
C GLN A 137 -5.70 20.74 -1.02
N LEU A 138 -5.12 20.31 0.09
CA LEU A 138 -4.22 21.13 0.87
C LEU A 138 -2.76 20.79 0.54
N GLN A 139 -2.05 21.79 0.04
CA GLN A 139 -0.60 21.76 -0.09
C GLN A 139 -0.04 23.04 0.53
N ALA A 140 0.99 22.92 1.36
CA ALA A 140 1.60 24.08 2.01
C ALA A 140 3.10 23.90 2.22
N ALA A 141 3.86 25.00 2.12
CA ALA A 141 5.31 25.00 2.25
C ALA A 141 5.80 24.48 3.62
N LEU A 142 4.96 24.57 4.66
CA LEU A 142 5.22 23.98 5.97
C LEU A 142 5.55 22.47 5.88
N PHE A 143 4.87 21.74 4.99
CA PHE A 143 5.04 20.29 4.84
C PHE A 143 6.27 19.90 4.02
N ASN A 144 6.99 20.86 3.43
CA ASN A 144 8.20 20.58 2.65
C ASN A 144 9.40 20.19 3.53
N GLN A 145 9.28 20.33 4.85
CA GLN A 145 10.32 19.96 5.81
C GLN A 145 10.36 18.43 6.02
N PRO A 146 11.55 17.80 6.16
CA PRO A 146 11.66 16.35 6.34
C PRO A 146 10.80 15.76 7.47
N ALA A 147 10.66 16.49 8.57
CA ALA A 147 9.86 16.07 9.73
C ALA A 147 8.34 15.97 9.46
N LEU A 148 7.84 16.68 8.44
CA LEU A 148 6.42 16.76 8.09
C LEU A 148 6.10 16.17 6.71
N ALA A 149 7.14 15.89 5.90
CA ALA A 149 7.00 15.36 4.55
C ALA A 149 6.24 14.03 4.50
N TRP A 150 6.31 13.20 5.55
CA TRP A 150 5.55 11.95 5.63
C TRP A 150 4.02 12.15 5.75
N LEU A 151 3.53 13.38 5.97
CA LEU A 151 2.09 13.67 6.04
C LEU A 151 1.41 13.82 4.67
N GLY A 152 2.14 14.19 3.60
CA GLY A 152 1.62 14.14 2.22
C GLY A 152 1.17 15.46 1.59
N MET A 153 1.19 16.57 2.32
CA MET A 153 0.71 17.88 1.87
C MET A 153 1.85 18.80 1.36
N MET A 154 2.91 18.19 0.82
CA MET A 154 4.03 18.92 0.22
C MET A 154 3.59 19.67 -1.04
N THR A 155 4.25 20.79 -1.35
CA THR A 155 3.97 21.57 -2.57
C THR A 155 4.63 20.99 -3.82
N TYR A 156 5.42 19.93 -3.68
CA TYR A 156 6.08 19.21 -4.76
C TYR A 156 6.16 17.72 -4.44
N LYS A 157 6.31 16.90 -5.48
CA LYS A 157 6.54 15.45 -5.32
C LYS A 157 7.98 15.21 -4.87
N PRO A 158 8.24 14.52 -3.74
CA PRO A 158 9.59 14.24 -3.31
C PRO A 158 10.29 13.25 -4.26
N ARG A 159 11.61 13.37 -4.38
CA ARG A 159 12.44 12.45 -5.17
C ARG A 159 12.71 11.18 -4.37
N THR A 160 11.90 10.16 -4.57
CA THR A 160 11.99 8.83 -3.96
C THR A 160 11.28 7.81 -4.86
N GLU A 161 11.78 6.57 -4.91
CA GLU A 161 11.18 5.51 -5.73
C GLU A 161 9.81 5.04 -5.20
N ASP A 162 9.56 5.18 -3.90
CA ASP A 162 8.27 4.91 -3.27
C ASP A 162 7.93 6.01 -2.27
N TYR A 163 6.71 6.54 -2.38
CA TYR A 163 6.20 7.59 -1.50
C TYR A 163 4.71 7.40 -1.25
N VAL A 164 4.38 6.97 -0.03
CA VAL A 164 3.00 6.76 0.42
C VAL A 164 2.84 7.49 1.75
N PRO A 165 2.52 8.81 1.73
CA PRO A 165 2.35 9.59 2.95
C PRO A 165 1.13 9.17 3.80
N MET A 166 0.92 9.79 4.97
CA MET A 166 -0.30 9.55 5.75
C MET A 166 -1.55 10.04 5.03
N LEU A 167 -1.57 11.26 4.48
CA LEU A 167 -2.71 11.76 3.72
C LEU A 167 -2.39 11.66 2.23
N PRO A 168 -3.32 11.18 1.38
CA PRO A 168 -4.72 10.83 1.69
C PRO A 168 -4.93 9.39 2.20
N TRP A 169 -3.89 8.55 2.19
CA TRP A 169 -4.00 7.09 2.27
C TRP A 169 -4.57 6.56 3.58
N PHE A 170 -4.30 7.20 4.71
CA PHE A 170 -4.89 6.84 6.00
C PHE A 170 -6.41 7.08 6.00
N GLY A 171 -6.90 8.07 5.24
CA GLY A 171 -8.33 8.24 5.02
C GLY A 171 -8.95 7.03 4.33
N VAL A 172 -8.26 6.43 3.36
CA VAL A 172 -8.70 5.17 2.71
C VAL A 172 -8.70 4.00 3.69
N VAL A 173 -7.73 3.93 4.61
CA VAL A 173 -7.73 2.93 5.70
C VAL A 173 -8.97 3.10 6.58
N LEU A 174 -9.31 4.34 6.99
CA LEU A 174 -10.50 4.60 7.79
C LEU A 174 -11.78 4.24 7.04
N LEU A 175 -11.89 4.55 5.74
CA LEU A 175 -13.04 4.12 4.93
C LEU A 175 -13.14 2.59 4.87
N GLY A 176 -12.01 1.88 4.78
CA GLY A 176 -11.97 0.42 4.89
C GLY A 176 -12.46 -0.09 6.26
N MET A 177 -12.12 0.59 7.36
CA MET A 177 -12.63 0.26 8.70
C MET A 177 -14.13 0.52 8.83
N ALA A 178 -14.64 1.62 8.26
CA ALA A 178 -16.08 1.91 8.23
C ALA A 178 -16.82 0.82 7.43
N ALA A 179 -16.31 0.48 6.25
CA ALA A 179 -16.86 -0.59 5.41
C ALA A 179 -16.87 -1.95 6.12
N GLN A 180 -15.85 -2.27 6.91
CA GLN A 180 -15.79 -3.51 7.69
C GLN A 180 -16.97 -3.67 8.66
N ALA A 181 -17.37 -2.57 9.30
CA ALA A 181 -18.40 -2.54 10.32
C ALA A 181 -19.81 -2.35 9.74
N MET A 182 -19.93 -1.67 8.59
CA MET A 182 -21.21 -1.31 7.98
C MET A 182 -21.66 -2.30 6.89
N LEU A 183 -20.73 -2.99 6.21
CA LEU A 183 -21.09 -3.95 5.18
C LEU A 183 -21.56 -5.29 5.79
N PRO A 184 -22.58 -5.95 5.19
CA PRO A 184 -23.02 -7.27 5.62
C PRO A 184 -21.88 -8.29 5.60
N ALA A 185 -21.78 -9.13 6.63
CA ALA A 185 -20.70 -10.13 6.75
C ALA A 185 -20.62 -11.07 5.52
N GLN A 186 -21.75 -11.37 4.89
CA GLN A 186 -21.84 -12.18 3.68
C GLN A 186 -21.10 -11.57 2.47
N TRP A 187 -20.96 -10.24 2.40
CA TRP A 187 -20.22 -9.59 1.31
C TRP A 187 -18.73 -9.91 1.42
N LEU A 188 -18.18 -9.88 2.63
CA LEU A 188 -16.79 -10.22 2.88
C LEU A 188 -16.51 -11.73 2.69
N ALA A 189 -17.55 -12.57 2.66
CA ALA A 189 -17.48 -13.99 2.36
C ALA A 189 -17.46 -14.31 0.85
N GLN A 190 -17.65 -13.31 -0.02
CA GLN A 190 -17.58 -13.49 -1.47
C GLN A 190 -16.15 -13.72 -1.97
N GLY A 191 -15.99 -14.19 -3.22
CA GLY A 191 -14.68 -14.44 -3.81
C GLY A 191 -14.03 -15.77 -3.40
N GLY A 192 -14.81 -16.66 -2.78
CA GLY A 192 -14.36 -17.99 -2.33
C GLY A 192 -14.18 -19.02 -3.43
N GLN A 193 -14.56 -18.71 -4.68
CA GLN A 193 -14.54 -19.64 -5.81
C GLN A 193 -13.13 -20.21 -6.08
N ARG A 194 -13.05 -21.46 -6.53
CA ARG A 194 -11.77 -22.15 -6.82
C ARG A 194 -10.96 -21.44 -7.91
N GLN A 195 -11.62 -20.88 -8.92
CA GLN A 195 -10.97 -20.14 -10.02
C GLN A 195 -10.23 -18.89 -9.53
N LEU A 196 -10.66 -18.30 -8.40
CA LEU A 196 -10.03 -17.13 -7.80
C LEU A 196 -8.97 -17.51 -6.74
N ALA A 197 -8.70 -18.81 -6.55
CA ALA A 197 -7.69 -19.27 -5.61
C ALA A 197 -6.27 -18.71 -5.90
N PRO A 198 -5.81 -18.57 -7.15
CA PRO A 198 -4.50 -17.97 -7.44
C PRO A 198 -4.40 -16.52 -6.94
N LEU A 199 -5.40 -15.68 -7.22
CA LEU A 199 -5.42 -14.31 -6.74
C LEU A 199 -5.45 -14.26 -5.21
N ARG A 200 -6.28 -15.08 -4.55
CA ARG A 200 -6.28 -15.17 -3.08
C ARG A 200 -4.93 -15.63 -2.52
N TRP A 201 -4.22 -16.52 -3.22
CA TRP A 201 -2.86 -16.92 -2.84
C TRP A 201 -1.90 -15.73 -2.90
N LEU A 202 -1.92 -14.95 -3.99
CA LEU A 202 -1.14 -13.70 -4.08
C LEU A 202 -1.45 -12.77 -2.91
N GLY A 203 -2.72 -12.60 -2.56
CA GLY A 203 -3.13 -11.77 -1.42
C GLY A 203 -2.65 -12.28 -0.06
N LYS A 204 -2.63 -13.61 0.15
CA LYS A 204 -2.11 -14.23 1.37
C LYS A 204 -0.60 -14.06 1.52
N HIS A 205 0.12 -14.05 0.40
CA HIS A 205 1.58 -13.91 0.32
C HIS A 205 2.04 -12.51 -0.12
N SER A 206 1.15 -11.52 -0.06
CA SER A 206 1.39 -10.16 -0.55
C SER A 206 2.67 -9.51 -0.04
N LEU A 207 3.02 -9.65 1.25
CA LEU A 207 4.23 -9.03 1.80
C LEU A 207 5.51 -9.61 1.20
N ILE A 208 5.60 -10.94 1.03
CA ILE A 208 6.80 -11.54 0.43
C ILE A 208 6.89 -11.21 -1.05
N ILE A 209 5.76 -11.18 -1.77
CA ILE A 209 5.72 -10.78 -3.17
C ILE A 209 6.12 -9.30 -3.31
N TYR A 210 5.61 -8.42 -2.44
CA TYR A 210 5.99 -7.01 -2.39
C TYR A 210 7.51 -6.84 -2.21
N LEU A 211 8.16 -7.61 -1.36
CA LEU A 211 9.61 -7.48 -1.16
C LEU A 211 10.43 -8.02 -2.33
N LEU A 212 9.95 -9.09 -2.97
CA LEU A 212 10.73 -9.81 -3.97
C LEU A 212 10.48 -9.34 -5.40
N HIS A 213 9.30 -8.78 -5.71
CA HIS A 213 8.96 -8.45 -7.09
C HIS A 213 9.96 -7.49 -7.72
N GLN A 214 10.28 -6.35 -7.08
CA GLN A 214 11.15 -5.35 -7.69
C GLN A 214 12.60 -5.85 -7.87
N PRO A 215 13.27 -6.47 -6.88
CA PRO A 215 14.60 -7.05 -7.09
C PRO A 215 14.62 -8.13 -8.17
N ILE A 216 13.58 -8.97 -8.25
CA ILE A 216 13.50 -10.04 -9.25
C ILE A 216 13.27 -9.46 -10.65
N LEU A 217 12.29 -8.58 -10.83
CA LEU A 217 11.96 -7.98 -12.12
C LEU A 217 13.13 -7.16 -12.66
N PHE A 218 13.67 -6.28 -11.82
CA PHE A 218 14.79 -5.41 -12.19
C PHE A 218 16.05 -6.23 -12.48
N GLY A 219 16.39 -7.19 -11.62
CA GLY A 219 17.55 -8.07 -11.82
C GLY A 219 17.43 -8.95 -13.05
N MET A 220 16.24 -9.51 -13.31
CA MET A 220 15.98 -10.31 -14.51
C MET A 220 16.14 -9.47 -15.79
N LEU A 221 15.58 -8.26 -15.83
CA LEU A 221 15.73 -7.36 -16.99
C LEU A 221 17.18 -6.90 -17.17
N GLY A 222 17.89 -6.54 -16.10
CA GLY A 222 19.31 -6.20 -16.17
C GLY A 222 20.16 -7.33 -16.76
N LEU A 223 19.97 -8.56 -16.26
CA LEU A 223 20.66 -9.76 -16.77
C LEU A 223 20.33 -10.03 -18.25
N LEU A 224 19.06 -9.96 -18.64
CA LEU A 224 18.64 -10.19 -20.02
C LEU A 224 19.20 -9.13 -20.98
N LEU A 225 19.31 -7.89 -20.54
CA LEU A 225 19.80 -6.76 -21.34
C LEU A 225 21.31 -6.55 -21.23
N LYS A 226 22.01 -7.33 -20.39
CA LYS A 226 23.43 -7.17 -20.06
C LYS A 226 23.77 -5.75 -19.54
N LYS A 227 22.87 -5.21 -18.72
CA LYS A 227 22.99 -3.89 -18.08
C LYS A 227 22.96 -4.02 -16.57
#